data_AF-A0A383B0X1-F1
#
_entry.id   AF-A0A383B0X1-F1
#
_cell.length_a   1.000
_cell.length_b   1.000
_cell.length_c   1.000
_cell.angle_alpha   90.00
_cell.angle_beta   90.00
_cell.angle_gamma   90.00
#
_symmetry.space_group_name_H-M   'P 1'
#
loop_
_entity.id
_entity.type
_entity.pdbx_description
1 polymer ?
#
loop_
_entity_poly.entity_id
_entity_poly.type
_entity_poly.pdbx_seq_one_letter_code
_entity_poly.pdbx_strand_id
1 'polypeptide(L)'
;MLIALITGGKNYVPLFNEPIALDSFSDYDVTIYRDTWGVPHIFGEKDKDTAYGLAYAHAEDDFKTIQNILLATRGKLATIYGKDGAANDYMVQLLRI
;
A
#
# COMPACT_ATOMS: atom_id res chain seq x y z
N MET A 1 -18.99 22.20 6.85
CA MET A 1 -18.81 23.28 5.84
C MET A 1 -17.48 22.97 5.14
N LEU A 2 -17.45 22.23 4.04
CA LEU A 2 -18.06 22.55 2.76
C LEU A 2 -18.39 21.25 2.00
N ILE A 3 -19.53 21.26 1.34
CA ILE A 3 -20.07 20.21 0.48
C ILE A 3 -19.26 20.21 -0.83
N ALA A 4 -18.72 19.06 -1.25
CA ALA A 4 -18.24 18.87 -2.61
C ALA A 4 -19.14 17.82 -3.29
N LEU A 5 -20.16 18.32 -3.98
CA LEU A 5 -21.03 17.52 -4.84
C LEU A 5 -20.60 17.75 -6.30
N ILE A 6 -20.54 16.63 -7.05
CA ILE A 6 -20.59 16.51 -8.52
C ILE A 6 -19.30 16.80 -9.29
N THR A 7 -18.52 15.74 -9.56
CA THR A 7 -18.27 15.24 -10.93
C THR A 7 -17.48 13.94 -10.90
N GLY A 8 -18.15 12.81 -11.23
CA GLY A 8 -17.62 11.72 -12.09
C GLY A 8 -16.29 11.02 -11.83
N GLY A 9 -15.50 11.34 -10.80
CA GLY A 9 -14.32 10.58 -10.41
C GLY A 9 -14.64 9.75 -9.19
N LYS A 10 -14.48 8.42 -9.25
CA LYS A 10 -14.39 7.62 -8.03
C LYS A 10 -13.19 8.16 -7.25
N ASN A 11 -13.44 9.02 -6.26
CA ASN A 11 -12.42 9.43 -5.32
C ASN A 11 -12.05 8.17 -4.55
N TYR A 12 -10.92 7.56 -4.91
CA TYR A 12 -10.35 6.46 -4.16
C TYR A 12 -9.90 7.01 -2.81
N VAL A 13 -10.82 7.06 -1.85
CA VAL A 13 -10.48 7.33 -0.45
C VAL A 13 -9.85 6.04 0.06
N PRO A 14 -8.57 6.06 0.42
CA PRO A 14 -7.90 4.84 0.79
C PRO A 14 -8.37 4.37 2.18
N LEU A 15 -8.74 3.09 2.27
CA LEU A 15 -9.41 2.43 3.41
C LEU A 15 -8.47 2.15 4.60
N PHE A 16 -7.63 3.10 5.01
CA PHE A 16 -6.58 2.86 6.01
C PHE A 16 -7.09 2.68 7.44
N ASN A 17 -8.36 3.00 7.71
CA ASN A 17 -8.94 2.92 9.04
C ASN A 17 -10.34 2.27 9.05
N GLU A 18 -10.72 1.67 7.91
CA GLU A 18 -11.94 0.86 7.80
C GLU A 18 -11.56 -0.60 8.00
N PRO A 19 -12.40 -1.40 8.68
CA PRO A 19 -12.21 -2.83 8.74
C PRO A 19 -12.17 -3.37 7.31
N ILE A 20 -11.07 -4.06 6.99
CA ILE A 20 -10.84 -4.67 5.69
C ILE A 20 -11.90 -5.77 5.52
N ALA A 21 -12.90 -5.53 4.66
CA ALA A 21 -13.88 -6.55 4.32
C ALA A 21 -13.18 -7.62 3.48
N LEU A 22 -12.94 -8.80 4.04
CA LEU A 22 -12.26 -9.91 3.35
C LEU A 22 -12.96 -10.29 2.03
N ASP A 23 -14.28 -10.17 2.00
CA ASP A 23 -15.12 -10.41 0.81
C ASP A 23 -14.78 -9.48 -0.36
N SER A 24 -14.20 -8.30 -0.11
CA SER A 24 -13.81 -7.38 -1.19
C SER A 24 -12.60 -7.86 -2.00
N PHE A 25 -11.87 -8.86 -1.51
CA PHE A 25 -10.70 -9.43 -2.18
C PHE A 25 -11.01 -10.76 -2.88
N SER A 26 -12.24 -11.28 -2.79
CA SER A 26 -12.63 -12.52 -3.46
C SER A 26 -12.84 -12.38 -4.97
N ASP A 27 -12.84 -11.15 -5.49
CA ASP A 27 -13.06 -10.84 -6.92
C ASP A 27 -11.75 -10.70 -7.72
N TYR A 28 -10.60 -11.01 -7.11
CA TYR A 28 -9.32 -11.03 -7.81
C TYR A 28 -8.94 -12.46 -8.18
N ASP A 29 -8.78 -12.72 -9.47
CA ASP A 29 -8.31 -14.00 -9.98
C ASP A 29 -6.90 -13.84 -10.56
N VAL A 30 -5.91 -14.30 -9.80
CA VAL A 30 -4.49 -14.17 -10.14
C VAL A 30 -3.71 -15.42 -9.77
N THR A 31 -2.83 -15.85 -10.66
CA THR A 31 -1.90 -16.94 -10.41
C THR A 31 -0.46 -16.41 -10.39
N ILE A 32 0.29 -16.75 -9.35
CA ILE A 32 1.68 -16.31 -9.17
C ILE A 32 2.57 -17.56 -9.23
N TYR A 33 3.43 -17.65 -10.24
CA TYR A 33 4.46 -18.68 -10.33
C TYR A 33 5.79 -18.12 -9.84
N ARG A 34 6.48 -18.83 -8.95
CA ARG A 34 7.80 -18.45 -8.46
C ARG A 34 8.85 -19.30 -9.15
N ASP A 35 9.91 -18.68 -9.67
CA ASP A 35 11.03 -19.41 -10.26
C ASP A 35 11.97 -19.99 -9.19
N THR A 36 13.08 -20.61 -9.61
CA THR A 36 14.08 -21.18 -8.69
C THR A 36 14.82 -20.14 -7.84
N TRP A 37 14.79 -18.87 -8.26
CA TRP A 37 15.43 -17.73 -7.60
C TRP A 37 14.43 -16.91 -6.76
N GLY A 38 13.16 -17.33 -6.71
CA GLY A 38 12.08 -16.66 -5.98
C GLY A 38 11.42 -15.50 -6.75
N VAL A 39 11.81 -15.25 -8.00
CA VAL A 39 11.23 -14.18 -8.84
C VAL A 39 9.77 -14.53 -9.18
N PRO A 40 8.81 -13.64 -8.88
CA PRO A 40 7.40 -13.88 -9.16
C PRO A 40 7.04 -13.54 -10.61
N HIS A 41 6.46 -14.50 -11.30
CA HIS A 41 5.77 -14.35 -12.59
C HIS A 41 4.25 -14.34 -12.33
N ILE A 42 3.64 -13.17 -12.48
CA ILE A 42 2.23 -12.92 -12.11
C ILE A 42 1.37 -12.91 -13.37
N PHE A 43 0.29 -13.70 -13.34
CA PHE A 43 -0.68 -13.80 -14.43
C PHE A 43 -2.08 -13.57 -13.88
N GLY A 44 -2.71 -12.46 -14.26
CA GLY A 44 -4.12 -12.19 -14.01
C GLY A 44 -4.88 -11.98 -15.31
N GLU A 45 -6.18 -12.26 -15.32
CA GLU A 45 -7.01 -12.06 -16.52
C GLU A 45 -7.23 -10.58 -16.85
N LYS A 46 -7.29 -9.72 -15.82
CA LYS A 46 -7.44 -8.27 -15.96
C LYS A 46 -6.27 -7.55 -15.29
N ASP A 47 -6.05 -6.31 -15.71
CA ASP A 47 -5.00 -5.45 -15.12
C ASP A 47 -5.15 -5.29 -13.61
N LYS A 48 -6.40 -5.20 -13.10
CA LYS A 48 -6.67 -5.12 -11.66
C LYS A 48 -6.20 -6.35 -10.88
N ASP A 49 -6.29 -7.53 -11.48
CA ASP A 49 -5.95 -8.80 -10.84
C ASP A 49 -4.43 -8.99 -10.84
N THR A 50 -3.78 -8.65 -11.95
CA THR A 50 -2.32 -8.61 -12.06
C THR A 50 -1.70 -7.59 -11.09
N ALA A 51 -2.28 -6.39 -10.98
CA ALA A 51 -1.82 -5.37 -10.03
C ALA A 51 -1.96 -5.83 -8.57
N TYR A 52 -3.05 -6.53 -8.24
CA TYR A 52 -3.23 -7.16 -6.93
C TYR A 52 -2.15 -8.21 -6.66
N GLY A 53 -1.93 -9.14 -7.60
CA GLY A 53 -0.89 -10.16 -7.47
C GLY A 53 0.52 -9.60 -7.35
N LEU A 54 0.82 -8.50 -8.04
CA LEU A 54 2.09 -7.77 -7.90
C LEU A 54 2.27 -7.22 -6.49
N ALA A 55 1.27 -6.51 -5.97
CA ALA A 55 1.33 -5.98 -4.61
C ALA A 55 1.45 -7.11 -3.56
N TYR A 56 0.75 -8.22 -3.79
CA TYR A 56 0.80 -9.40 -2.93
C TYR A 56 2.19 -10.05 -2.92
N ALA A 57 2.75 -10.37 -4.08
CA ALA A 57 4.10 -10.96 -4.17
C ALA A 57 5.18 -10.04 -3.58
N HIS A 58 5.06 -8.73 -3.80
CA HIS A 58 5.98 -7.75 -3.23
C HIS A 58 5.90 -7.69 -1.70
N ALA A 59 4.68 -7.80 -1.15
CA ALA A 59 4.46 -7.87 0.29
C ALA A 59 4.96 -9.19 0.90
N GLU A 60 4.81 -10.32 0.21
CA GLU A 60 5.39 -11.58 0.67
C GLU A 60 6.92 -11.51 0.83
N ASP A 61 7.59 -10.81 -0.09
CA ASP A 61 9.06 -10.77 -0.14
C ASP A 61 9.66 -9.83 0.92
N ASP A 62 9.09 -8.63 1.08
CA ASP A 62 9.61 -7.66 2.06
C ASP A 62 8.53 -6.70 2.57
N PHE A 63 7.54 -7.26 3.28
CA PHE A 63 6.49 -6.46 3.91
C PHE A 63 7.02 -5.38 4.85
N LYS A 64 8.09 -5.69 5.59
CA LYS A 64 8.62 -4.80 6.63
C LYS A 64 9.18 -3.52 6.01
N THR A 65 9.92 -3.62 4.92
CA THR A 65 10.44 -2.44 4.22
C THR A 65 9.31 -1.62 3.63
N ILE A 66 8.29 -2.24 3.02
CA ILE A 66 7.09 -1.54 2.52
C ILE A 66 6.42 -0.76 3.65
N GLN A 67 6.20 -1.40 4.80
CA GLN A 67 5.59 -0.74 5.96
C GLN A 67 6.44 0.42 6.47
N ASN A 68 7.76 0.24 6.54
CA ASN A 68 8.67 1.29 6.98
C ASN A 68 8.68 2.50 6.04
N ILE A 69 8.69 2.27 4.73
CA ILE A 69 8.61 3.36 3.73
C ILE A 69 7.25 4.06 3.84
N LEU A 70 6.16 3.32 4.05
CA LEU A 70 4.84 3.92 4.27
C LEU A 70 4.79 4.81 5.52
N LEU A 71 5.45 4.40 6.60
CA LEU A 71 5.54 5.20 7.83
C LEU A 71 6.45 6.41 7.64
N ALA A 72 7.61 6.22 7.00
CA ALA A 72 8.58 7.28 6.73
C ALA A 72 7.97 8.38 5.85
N THR A 73 7.35 8.00 4.73
CA THR A 73 6.70 8.96 3.81
C THR A 73 5.54 9.72 4.44
N ARG A 74 4.96 9.22 5.54
CA ARG A 74 3.90 9.90 6.30
C ARG A 74 4.39 10.66 7.53
N GLY A 75 5.69 10.63 7.79
CA GLY A 75 6.29 11.22 8.98
C GLY A 75 5.76 10.60 10.27
N LYS A 76 5.62 9.27 10.28
CA LYS A 76 5.20 8.46 11.44
C LYS A 76 6.21 7.38 11.83
N LEU A 77 7.43 7.41 11.28
CA LEU A 77 8.45 6.40 11.51
C LEU A 77 8.88 6.33 12.99
N ALA A 78 8.87 7.46 13.69
CA ALA A 78 9.18 7.54 15.11
C ALA A 78 8.17 6.81 16.01
N THR A 79 6.96 6.51 15.50
CA THR A 79 5.96 5.72 16.25
C THR A 79 6.46 4.30 16.53
N ILE A 80 7.29 3.76 15.64
CA ILE A 80 7.84 2.40 15.75
C ILE A 80 9.31 2.45 16.20
N TYR A 81 10.10 3.37 15.66
CA TYR A 81 11.55 3.43 15.88
C TYR A 81 12.00 4.49 16.91
N GLY A 82 11.06 5.23 17.49
CA GLY A 82 11.36 6.24 18.51
C GLY A 82 12.25 7.37 17.96
N LYS A 83 13.28 7.74 18.73
CA LYS A 83 14.15 8.89 18.43
C LYS A 83 14.86 8.76 17.07
N ASP A 84 15.19 7.55 16.66
CA ASP A 84 15.91 7.30 15.40
C ASP A 84 15.06 7.64 14.17
N GLY A 85 13.73 7.56 14.28
CA GLY A 85 12.79 7.96 13.22
C GLY A 85 12.42 9.45 13.22
N ALA A 86 12.72 10.18 14.31
CA ALA A 86 12.20 11.53 14.51
C ALA A 86 12.75 12.56 13.51
N ALA A 87 14.00 12.41 13.06
CA ALA A 87 14.59 13.30 12.07
C ALA A 87 13.88 13.21 10.71
N ASN A 88 13.49 11.98 10.30
CA ASN A 88 12.72 11.78 9.09
C ASN A 88 11.32 12.38 9.22
N ASP A 89 10.63 12.10 10.33
CA ASP A 89 9.28 12.63 10.58
C ASP A 89 9.24 14.16 10.57
N TYR A 90 10.25 14.80 11.19
CA TYR A 90 10.40 16.25 11.16
C TYR A 90 10.57 16.78 9.74
N MET A 91 11.45 16.16 8.94
CA MET A 91 11.71 16.59 7.56
C MET A 91 10.44 16.51 6.69
N VAL A 92 9.70 15.42 6.79
CA VAL A 92 8.47 15.20 6.03
C VAL A 92 7.42 16.27 6.38
N GLN A 93 7.22 16.53 7.66
CA GLN A 93 6.30 17.58 8.12
C GLN A 93 6.75 18.99 7.74
N LEU A 94 8.06 19.26 7.80
CA LEU A 94 8.65 20.56 7.43
C LEU A 94 8.45 20.85 5.94
N LEU A 95 8.74 19.85 5.09
CA LEU A 95 8.64 19.99 3.63
C LEU A 95 7.21 19.83 3.11
N ARG A 96 6.28 19.36 3.95
CA ARG A 96 4.88 19.10 3.59
C ARG A 96 4.74 18.15 2.41
N ILE A 97 5.56 17.10 2.42
CA ILE A 97 5.49 15.95 1.50
C ILE A 97 4.82 14.77 2.20
#